data_AF-A0A934HB52-F1
#
_entry.id   AF-A0A934HB52-F1
#
_cell.length_a   1.000
_cell.length_b   1.000
_cell.length_c   1.000
_cell.angle_alpha   90.00
_cell.angle_beta   90.00
_cell.angle_gamma   90.00
#
_symmetry.space_group_name_H-M   'P 1'
#
loop_
_entity.id
_entity.type
_entity.pdbx_description
1 polymer ?
#
loop_
_entity_poly.entity_id
_entity_poly.type
_entity_poly.pdbx_seq_one_letter_code
_entity_poly.pdbx_strand_id
1 'polypeptide(L)'
;MRHLRLFGLFGILKHLSLPLIVGAATLVFVPTLHADTGPHPSADFEFDYEIDRVPIVEGQLIICEDKACTQSHPLEEVAWQSFTCGDYSCSSRAYGYGRYLKLVITFEDRVRESKVFEKHDFDAVFVVTVTQSGLVVREKIIVITGEFILALIFTLLSETLVAIPYWWRYSLPHLRLLWVPIASLITLPILWFGFSRLFSDDYAAIGLGEIFVVVFEAGFLYVINRGALTGRQAAVLSLSMNAVSFLLGLCGAVF
;
A
#
# COMPACT_ATOMS: atom_id res chain seq x y z
N MET A 1 2.65 -27.41 -47.90
CA MET A 1 2.89 -26.77 -46.59
C MET A 1 2.67 -25.27 -46.74
N ARG A 2 1.47 -24.79 -46.36
CA ARG A 2 1.07 -23.37 -46.43
C ARG A 2 1.40 -22.72 -45.09
N HIS A 3 2.38 -21.83 -45.06
CA HIS A 3 2.56 -20.89 -43.94
C HIS A 3 1.37 -19.91 -43.95
N LEU A 4 0.45 -20.10 -43.00
CA LEU A 4 -0.64 -19.15 -42.74
C LEU A 4 -0.03 -17.80 -42.32
N ARG A 5 -0.26 -16.78 -43.15
CA ARG A 5 0.00 -15.38 -42.81
C ARG A 5 -1.01 -14.90 -41.77
N LEU A 6 -0.64 -14.98 -40.50
CA LEU A 6 -1.33 -14.37 -39.36
C LEU A 6 -1.00 -12.86 -39.20
N PHE A 7 -0.63 -12.17 -40.29
CA PHE A 7 -0.20 -10.77 -40.28
C PHE A 7 -1.32 -9.74 -40.54
N GLY A 8 -2.57 -10.20 -40.72
CA GLY A 8 -3.68 -9.34 -41.16
C GLY A 8 -4.35 -8.51 -40.07
N LEU A 9 -4.34 -8.94 -38.80
CA LEU A 9 -5.03 -8.22 -37.72
C LEU A 9 -4.19 -7.11 -37.06
N PHE A 10 -2.86 -7.09 -37.24
CA PHE A 10 -1.99 -6.09 -36.63
C PHE A 10 -2.01 -4.72 -37.34
N GLY A 11 -2.59 -4.63 -38.54
CA GLY A 11 -2.63 -3.39 -39.31
C GLY A 11 -3.62 -2.36 -38.80
N ILE A 12 -4.73 -2.80 -38.20
CA ILE A 12 -5.83 -1.91 -37.78
C ILE A 12 -5.57 -1.29 -36.39
N LEU A 13 -4.78 -1.95 -35.54
CA LEU A 13 -4.35 -1.41 -34.23
C LEU A 13 -3.22 -0.36 -34.31
N LYS A 14 -2.67 -0.07 -35.48
CA LYS A 14 -1.55 0.90 -35.63
C LYS A 14 -1.93 2.35 -35.35
N HIS A 15 -3.22 2.68 -35.43
CA HIS A 15 -3.73 4.06 -35.35
C HIS A 15 -4.54 4.37 -34.09
N LEU A 16 -5.00 3.36 -33.34
CA LEU A 16 -5.42 3.63 -31.97
C LEU A 16 -4.16 3.82 -31.14
N SER A 17 -4.07 4.92 -30.41
CA SER A 17 -3.00 5.15 -29.44
C SER A 17 -3.01 4.00 -28.45
N LEU A 18 -2.08 3.04 -28.61
CA LEU A 18 -1.84 1.89 -27.73
C LEU A 18 -2.01 2.17 -26.21
N PRO A 19 -1.57 3.33 -25.65
CA PRO A 19 -1.88 3.70 -24.25
C PRO A 19 -3.37 3.75 -23.93
N LEU A 20 -4.21 4.15 -24.88
CA LEU A 20 -5.66 4.22 -24.73
C LEU A 20 -6.31 2.84 -24.75
N ILE A 21 -5.75 1.87 -25.50
CA ILE A 21 -6.24 0.49 -25.49
C ILE A 21 -5.81 -0.23 -24.22
N VAL A 22 -4.55 -0.07 -23.78
CA VAL A 22 -4.07 -0.68 -22.53
C VAL A 22 -4.79 -0.05 -21.34
N GLY A 23 -4.92 1.28 -21.29
CA GLY A 23 -5.69 1.99 -20.27
C GLY A 23 -7.18 1.64 -20.28
N ALA A 24 -7.81 1.52 -21.45
CA ALA A 24 -9.22 1.11 -21.54
C ALA A 24 -9.43 -0.37 -21.18
N ALA A 25 -8.52 -1.27 -21.56
CA ALA A 25 -8.61 -2.68 -21.22
C ALA A 25 -8.40 -2.95 -19.73
N THR A 26 -7.55 -2.17 -19.06
CA THR A 26 -7.41 -2.23 -17.59
C THR A 26 -8.61 -1.58 -16.88
N LEU A 27 -9.19 -0.51 -17.43
CA LEU A 27 -10.41 0.12 -16.88
C LEU A 27 -11.65 -0.78 -16.96
N VAL A 28 -11.73 -1.71 -17.92
CA VAL A 28 -12.85 -2.68 -18.02
C VAL A 28 -12.83 -3.71 -16.89
N PHE A 29 -11.70 -3.92 -16.22
CA PHE A 29 -11.57 -4.81 -15.07
C PHE A 29 -11.55 -4.08 -13.72
N VAL A 30 -11.70 -2.76 -13.70
CA VAL A 30 -11.86 -2.02 -12.44
C VAL A 30 -13.31 -2.27 -11.97
N PRO A 31 -13.54 -3.05 -10.89
CA PRO A 31 -14.87 -3.13 -10.29
C PRO A 31 -15.34 -1.70 -10.00
N THR A 32 -16.65 -1.45 -10.09
CA THR A 32 -17.25 -0.13 -9.81
C THR A 32 -16.64 0.48 -8.56
N LEU A 33 -15.76 1.47 -8.76
CA LEU A 33 -15.10 2.21 -7.69
C LEU A 33 -16.20 2.80 -6.82
N HIS A 34 -16.40 2.21 -5.65
CA HIS A 34 -17.18 2.85 -4.60
C HIS A 34 -16.32 3.95 -4.00
N ALA A 35 -16.94 5.04 -3.55
CA ALA A 35 -16.17 6.11 -2.89
C ALA A 35 -15.44 5.63 -1.62
N ASP A 36 -15.82 4.46 -1.08
CA ASP A 36 -15.17 3.75 0.03
C ASP A 36 -14.17 2.66 -0.42
N THR A 37 -13.81 2.58 -1.71
CA THR A 37 -12.76 1.63 -2.17
C THR A 37 -11.39 2.29 -2.18
N GLY A 38 -10.74 2.26 -1.02
CA GLY A 38 -9.33 2.56 -0.86
C GLY A 38 -8.75 1.74 0.30
N PRO A 39 -7.42 1.57 0.37
CA PRO A 39 -6.80 0.96 1.54
C PRO A 39 -7.15 1.81 2.76
N HIS A 40 -7.56 1.15 3.84
CA HIS A 40 -7.85 1.78 5.12
C HIS A 40 -6.72 1.47 6.07
N PRO A 41 -6.13 2.47 6.75
CA PRO A 41 -5.08 2.20 7.72
C PRO A 41 -5.60 1.25 8.80
N SER A 42 -4.72 0.38 9.27
CA SER A 42 -5.03 -0.61 10.28
C SER A 42 -4.05 -0.57 11.45
N ALA A 43 -4.49 -1.07 12.60
CA ALA A 43 -3.64 -1.30 13.74
C ALA A 43 -4.02 -2.59 14.46
N ASP A 44 -3.09 -3.54 14.49
CA ASP A 44 -3.21 -4.83 15.17
C ASP A 44 -2.43 -4.82 16.49
N PHE A 45 -3.01 -5.42 17.53
CA PHE A 45 -2.49 -5.43 18.89
C PHE A 45 -2.32 -6.87 19.37
N GLU A 46 -1.06 -7.28 19.58
CA GLU A 46 -0.70 -8.56 20.15
C GLU A 46 -0.35 -8.39 21.64
N PHE A 47 -1.00 -9.16 22.51
CA PHE A 47 -0.82 -9.02 23.96
C PHE A 47 0.21 -10.01 24.50
N ASP A 48 1.23 -9.48 25.18
CA ASP A 48 2.24 -10.23 25.93
C ASP A 48 2.05 -9.97 27.43
N TYR A 49 2.25 -10.97 28.28
CA TYR A 49 1.87 -10.89 29.70
C TYR A 49 3.09 -11.05 30.61
N GLU A 50 3.37 -10.02 31.41
CA GLU A 50 4.32 -10.12 32.55
C GLU A 50 3.64 -10.65 33.82
N ILE A 51 2.34 -10.93 33.73
CA ILE A 51 1.48 -11.43 34.79
C ILE A 51 0.83 -12.74 34.35
N ASP A 52 0.04 -13.37 35.22
CA ASP A 52 -0.81 -14.47 34.81
C ASP A 52 -1.75 -14.03 33.69
N ARG A 53 -1.91 -14.87 32.68
CA ARG A 53 -2.69 -14.55 31.49
C ARG A 53 -4.16 -14.34 31.86
N VAL A 54 -4.70 -13.16 31.54
CA VAL A 54 -6.11 -12.82 31.76
C VAL A 54 -6.79 -12.51 30.43
N PRO A 55 -7.97 -13.08 30.13
CA PRO A 55 -8.72 -12.80 28.91
C PRO A 55 -9.20 -11.36 28.82
N ILE A 56 -9.27 -10.84 27.60
CA ILE A 56 -9.89 -9.56 27.27
C ILE A 56 -11.41 -9.74 27.17
N VAL A 57 -12.16 -8.86 27.82
CA VAL A 57 -13.62 -8.79 27.75
C VAL A 57 -14.06 -7.74 26.73
N GLU A 58 -13.41 -6.58 26.74
CA GLU A 58 -13.71 -5.45 25.87
C GLU A 58 -12.45 -4.59 25.67
N GLY A 59 -12.39 -3.84 24.57
CA GLY A 59 -11.37 -2.84 24.36
C GLY A 59 -11.93 -1.58 23.71
N GLN A 60 -11.27 -0.46 23.97
CA GLN A 60 -11.50 0.80 23.28
C GLN A 60 -10.17 1.40 22.84
N LEU A 61 -10.14 1.88 21.59
CA LEU A 61 -9.05 2.70 21.07
C LEU A 61 -9.48 4.16 21.14
N ILE A 62 -8.73 4.95 21.90
CA ILE A 62 -9.00 6.37 22.11
C ILE A 62 -8.11 7.19 21.18
N ILE A 63 -8.71 8.11 20.44
CA ILE A 63 -8.03 9.10 19.62
C ILE A 63 -7.82 10.37 20.45
N CYS A 64 -6.58 10.83 20.54
CA CYS A 64 -6.16 12.00 21.30
C CYS A 64 -5.74 13.13 20.34
N GLU A 65 -6.12 14.37 20.63
CA GLU A 65 -5.67 15.53 19.84
C GLU A 65 -4.22 15.93 20.12
N ASP A 66 -3.73 15.62 21.34
CA ASP A 66 -2.42 16.03 21.83
C ASP A 66 -1.70 14.91 22.62
N LYS A 67 -0.40 15.09 22.89
CA LYS A 67 0.45 14.12 23.61
C LYS A 67 0.03 13.85 25.06
N ALA A 68 -0.63 14.82 25.70
CA ALA A 68 -1.18 14.68 27.04
C ALA A 68 -2.60 14.08 27.03
N CYS A 69 -3.22 13.94 25.85
CA CYS A 69 -4.57 13.45 25.64
C CYS A 69 -5.60 14.21 26.50
N THR A 70 -5.53 15.55 26.46
CA THR A 70 -6.48 16.38 27.23
C THR A 70 -7.87 16.40 26.61
N GLN A 71 -7.92 16.37 25.28
CA GLN A 71 -9.13 16.15 24.49
C GLN A 71 -9.01 14.82 23.77
N SER A 72 -10.06 14.01 23.90
CA SER A 72 -10.07 12.66 23.36
C SER A 72 -11.48 12.18 23.10
N HIS A 73 -11.61 11.30 22.11
CA HIS A 73 -12.83 10.56 21.85
C HIS A 73 -12.49 9.10 21.50
N PRO A 74 -13.38 8.14 21.76
CA PRO A 74 -13.20 6.80 21.26
C PRO A 74 -13.20 6.80 19.72
N LEU A 75 -12.54 5.81 19.12
CA LEU A 75 -12.68 5.52 17.70
C LEU A 75 -14.16 5.21 17.42
N GLU A 76 -14.80 6.01 16.57
CA GLU A 76 -16.22 5.84 16.24
C GLU A 76 -16.42 4.56 15.41
N GLU A 77 -17.40 3.73 15.77
CA GLU A 77 -17.75 2.55 14.97
C GLU A 77 -18.75 2.92 13.88
N VAL A 78 -18.24 3.18 12.67
CA VAL A 78 -19.06 3.59 11.52
C VAL A 78 -18.60 2.85 10.26
N ALA A 79 -19.54 2.16 9.61
CA ALA A 79 -19.31 1.41 8.36
C ALA A 79 -18.16 0.40 8.47
N TRP A 80 -16.99 0.72 7.92
CA TRP A 80 -15.78 -0.13 7.91
C TRP A 80 -14.79 0.20 9.02
N GLN A 81 -15.00 1.30 9.74
CA GLN A 81 -14.20 1.68 10.89
C GLN A 81 -14.68 0.91 12.12
N SER A 82 -13.78 0.14 12.73
CA SER A 82 -14.07 -0.69 13.89
C SER A 82 -12.84 -0.90 14.75
N PHE A 83 -13.07 -1.22 16.03
CA PHE A 83 -12.06 -1.78 16.92
C PHE A 83 -12.62 -3.03 17.56
N THR A 84 -12.01 -4.19 17.31
CA THR A 84 -12.53 -5.48 17.76
C THR A 84 -11.45 -6.22 18.54
N CYS A 85 -11.82 -6.79 19.67
CA CYS A 85 -10.94 -7.62 20.48
C CYS A 85 -11.44 -9.07 20.52
N GLY A 86 -10.51 -10.02 20.40
CA GLY A 86 -10.68 -11.39 20.87
C GLY A 86 -10.03 -11.56 22.24
N ASP A 87 -9.89 -12.80 22.70
CA ASP A 87 -9.41 -13.10 24.06
C ASP A 87 -8.01 -12.54 24.37
N TYR A 88 -7.15 -12.40 23.36
CA TYR A 88 -5.72 -12.06 23.53
C TYR A 88 -5.14 -11.18 22.42
N SER A 89 -5.99 -10.62 21.57
CA SER A 89 -5.58 -9.73 20.50
C SER A 89 -6.70 -8.76 20.19
N CYS A 90 -6.34 -7.58 19.67
CA CYS A 90 -7.30 -6.64 19.13
C CYS A 90 -6.86 -6.17 17.75
N SER A 91 -7.79 -5.76 16.91
CA SER A 91 -7.53 -5.15 15.61
C SER A 91 -8.43 -3.95 15.41
N SER A 92 -7.90 -2.93 14.73
CA SER A 92 -8.66 -1.77 14.29
C SER A 92 -8.46 -1.48 12.82
N ARG A 93 -9.48 -0.89 12.22
CA ARG A 93 -9.43 -0.22 10.91
C ARG A 93 -10.11 1.13 11.05
N ALA A 94 -9.59 2.14 10.37
CA ALA A 94 -10.17 3.49 10.42
C ALA A 94 -10.09 4.19 9.06
N TYR A 95 -10.93 5.21 8.87
CA TYR A 95 -10.77 6.12 7.72
C TYR A 95 -9.51 6.98 7.83
N GLY A 96 -8.98 7.10 9.04
CA GLY A 96 -7.71 7.72 9.38
C GLY A 96 -7.53 7.65 10.88
N TYR A 97 -6.30 7.54 11.35
CA TYR A 97 -5.99 7.64 12.78
C TYR A 97 -5.57 9.07 13.11
N GLY A 98 -5.94 9.54 14.29
CA GLY A 98 -5.25 10.67 14.89
C GLY A 98 -3.80 10.29 15.19
N ARG A 99 -2.93 11.30 15.30
CA ARG A 99 -1.50 11.09 15.56
C ARG A 99 -1.23 10.42 16.91
N TYR A 100 -2.07 10.72 17.90
CA TYR A 100 -1.91 10.26 19.27
C TYR A 100 -3.04 9.31 19.63
N LEU A 101 -2.68 8.12 20.12
CA LEU A 101 -3.60 7.04 20.44
C LEU A 101 -3.41 6.62 21.89
N LYS A 102 -4.48 6.14 22.51
CA LYS A 102 -4.45 5.51 23.83
C LYS A 102 -5.32 4.26 23.84
N LEU A 103 -4.83 3.19 24.43
CA LEU A 103 -5.50 1.90 24.48
C LEU A 103 -6.10 1.70 25.88
N VAL A 104 -7.39 1.36 25.93
CA VAL A 104 -8.11 1.05 27.18
C VAL A 104 -8.70 -0.35 27.02
N ILE A 105 -8.29 -1.29 27.87
CA ILE A 105 -8.71 -2.69 27.77
C ILE A 105 -9.33 -3.12 29.09
N THR A 106 -10.53 -3.68 28.99
CA THR A 106 -11.23 -4.34 30.09
C THR A 106 -10.89 -5.82 30.05
N PHE A 107 -10.11 -6.27 31.03
CA PHE A 107 -9.86 -7.70 31.26
C PHE A 107 -10.90 -8.24 32.26
N GLU A 108 -10.98 -9.57 32.39
CA GLU A 108 -11.89 -10.21 33.36
C GLU A 108 -11.64 -9.75 34.81
N ASP A 109 -10.41 -9.39 35.15
CA ASP A 109 -10.04 -8.96 36.49
C ASP A 109 -10.22 -7.46 36.70
N ARG A 110 -9.73 -6.63 35.77
CA ARG A 110 -9.76 -5.17 35.86
C ARG A 110 -9.55 -4.48 34.52
N VAL A 111 -9.87 -3.19 34.50
CA VAL A 111 -9.50 -2.27 33.41
C VAL A 111 -8.04 -1.86 33.54
N ARG A 112 -7.32 -1.85 32.41
CA ARG A 112 -5.95 -1.35 32.27
C ARG A 112 -5.87 -0.38 31.09
N GLU A 113 -5.05 0.64 31.25
CA GLU A 113 -4.87 1.68 30.24
C GLU A 113 -3.40 1.79 29.83
N SER A 114 -3.16 2.18 28.58
CA SER A 114 -1.83 2.54 28.10
C SER A 114 -1.52 4.01 28.37
N LYS A 115 -0.23 4.34 28.26
CA LYS A 115 0.18 5.72 27.96
C LYS A 115 -0.21 6.07 26.51
N VAL A 116 -0.21 7.37 26.21
CA VAL A 116 -0.37 7.85 24.83
C VAL A 116 0.80 7.35 23.98
N PHE A 117 0.51 6.84 22.80
CA PHE A 117 1.49 6.39 21.81
C PHE A 117 1.18 6.98 20.43
N GLU A 118 2.16 6.97 19.53
CA GLU A 118 2.03 7.41 18.14
C GLU A 118 1.98 6.15 17.25
N LYS A 119 1.23 6.23 16.14
CA LYS A 119 1.23 5.23 15.05
C LYS A 119 1.98 5.83 13.88
N HIS A 120 2.95 5.10 13.32
CA HIS A 120 3.79 5.60 12.23
C HIS A 120 3.54 4.87 10.91
N ASP A 121 3.29 3.56 10.96
CA ASP A 121 3.09 2.77 9.75
C ASP A 121 1.59 2.75 9.36
N PHE A 122 1.28 2.62 8.06
CA PHE A 122 -0.09 2.59 7.53
C PHE A 122 -0.87 1.38 8.08
N ASP A 123 -0.25 0.20 8.02
CA ASP A 123 -0.69 -1.04 8.67
C ASP A 123 0.28 -1.34 9.82
N ALA A 124 -0.07 -0.90 11.03
CA ALA A 124 0.81 -0.97 12.18
C ALA A 124 0.52 -2.21 13.03
N VAL A 125 1.56 -2.89 13.48
CA VAL A 125 1.44 -3.98 14.45
C VAL A 125 2.05 -3.54 15.77
N PHE A 126 1.31 -3.65 16.87
CA PHE A 126 1.74 -3.27 18.21
C PHE A 126 1.88 -4.50 19.10
N VAL A 127 2.96 -4.54 19.88
CA VAL A 127 3.06 -5.42 21.06
C VAL A 127 2.57 -4.64 22.27
N VAL A 128 1.58 -5.21 22.96
CA VAL A 128 1.00 -4.67 24.18
C VAL A 128 1.44 -5.54 25.35
N THR A 129 2.39 -5.05 26.14
CA THR A 129 2.82 -5.73 27.36
C THR A 129 1.84 -5.41 28.50
N VAL A 130 1.17 -6.44 29.01
CA VAL A 130 0.23 -6.38 30.12
C VAL A 130 0.99 -6.50 31.43
N THR A 131 0.90 -5.45 32.24
CA THR A 131 1.50 -5.41 33.59
C THR A 131 0.41 -5.43 34.66
N GLN A 132 0.82 -5.52 35.92
CA GLN A 132 -0.10 -5.41 37.07
C GLN A 132 -0.89 -4.09 37.09
N SER A 133 -0.30 -3.00 36.57
CA SER A 133 -0.83 -1.63 36.73
C SER A 133 -1.36 -0.99 35.46
N GLY A 134 -1.00 -1.49 34.28
CA GLY A 134 -1.36 -0.86 33.01
C GLY A 134 -0.80 -1.60 31.79
N LEU A 135 -0.85 -0.91 30.65
CA LEU A 135 -0.41 -1.42 29.36
C LEU A 135 0.81 -0.64 28.85
N VAL A 136 1.82 -1.36 28.36
CA VAL A 136 2.96 -0.76 27.65
C VAL A 136 2.84 -1.14 26.18
N VAL A 137 2.55 -0.14 25.34
CA VAL A 137 2.34 -0.33 23.91
C VAL A 137 3.62 0.04 23.16
N ARG A 138 4.07 -0.83 22.26
CA ARG A 138 5.22 -0.62 21.39
C ARG A 138 4.89 -1.05 19.97
N GLU A 139 5.10 -0.16 19.01
CA GLU A 139 4.99 -0.51 17.59
C GLU A 139 6.13 -1.47 17.23
N LYS A 140 5.79 -2.62 16.64
CA LYS A 140 6.76 -3.51 16.02
C LYS A 140 7.29 -2.79 14.79
N ILE A 141 8.61 -2.72 14.69
CA ILE A 141 9.24 -2.35 13.44
C ILE A 141 9.00 -3.53 12.49
N ILE A 142 8.10 -3.37 11.53
CA ILE A 142 7.80 -4.42 10.57
C ILE A 142 9.06 -4.66 9.72
N VAL A 143 9.62 -5.86 9.88
CA VAL A 143 10.66 -6.39 9.01
C VAL A 143 9.95 -7.10 7.86
N ILE A 144 10.25 -6.72 6.61
CA ILE A 144 9.80 -7.33 5.33
C ILE A 144 8.97 -8.62 5.53
N THR A 145 7.64 -8.50 5.53
CA THR A 145 6.71 -9.62 5.74
C THR A 145 6.46 -10.39 4.44
N GLY A 146 5.80 -11.56 4.54
CA GLY A 146 5.39 -12.33 3.35
C GLY A 146 4.43 -11.54 2.44
N GLU A 147 3.55 -10.74 3.02
CA GLU A 147 2.61 -9.87 2.30
C GLU A 147 3.35 -8.79 1.50
N PHE A 148 4.38 -8.18 2.08
CA PHE A 148 5.25 -7.24 1.37
C PHE A 148 5.90 -7.88 0.14
N ILE A 149 6.40 -9.11 0.28
CA ILE A 149 7.02 -9.84 -0.83
C ILE A 149 5.99 -10.14 -1.91
N LEU A 150 4.78 -10.54 -1.52
CA LEU A 150 3.69 -10.80 -2.45
C LEU A 150 3.31 -9.52 -3.22
N ALA A 151 3.20 -8.39 -2.51
CA ALA A 151 2.94 -7.09 -3.10
C ALA A 151 4.00 -6.65 -4.08
N LEU A 152 5.27 -6.80 -3.70
CA LEU A 152 6.39 -6.52 -4.58
C LEU A 152 6.34 -7.40 -5.83
N ILE A 153 6.14 -8.71 -5.69
CA ILE A 153 6.04 -9.64 -6.83
C ILE A 153 4.92 -9.20 -7.76
N PHE A 154 3.74 -8.89 -7.22
CA PHE A 154 2.59 -8.51 -8.01
C PHE A 154 2.81 -7.18 -8.76
N THR A 155 3.39 -6.17 -8.10
CA THR A 155 3.75 -4.90 -8.75
C THR A 155 4.75 -5.14 -9.87
N LEU A 156 5.82 -5.89 -9.62
CA LEU A 156 6.82 -6.20 -10.64
C LEU A 156 6.22 -6.93 -11.85
N LEU A 157 5.32 -7.89 -11.61
CA LEU A 157 4.64 -8.62 -12.68
C LEU A 157 3.70 -7.71 -13.48
N SER A 158 2.84 -6.94 -12.81
CA SER A 158 1.86 -6.08 -13.46
C SER A 158 2.53 -4.99 -14.31
N GLU A 159 3.57 -4.34 -13.79
CA GLU A 159 4.32 -3.31 -14.52
C GLU A 159 5.08 -3.89 -15.70
N THR A 160 5.73 -5.05 -15.53
CA THR A 160 6.39 -5.75 -16.63
C THR A 160 5.39 -6.14 -17.72
N LEU A 161 4.19 -6.61 -17.35
CA LEU A 161 3.13 -6.95 -18.29
C LEU A 161 2.65 -5.73 -19.08
N VAL A 162 2.51 -4.57 -18.43
CA VAL A 162 2.17 -3.29 -19.10
C VAL A 162 3.29 -2.82 -20.03
N ALA A 163 4.55 -3.09 -19.68
CA ALA A 163 5.70 -2.72 -20.50
C ALA A 163 5.86 -3.56 -21.78
N ILE A 164 5.52 -4.86 -21.76
CA ILE A 164 5.71 -5.78 -22.90
C ILE A 164 5.14 -5.22 -24.22
N PRO A 165 3.89 -4.73 -24.30
CA PRO A 165 3.34 -4.11 -25.51
C PRO A 165 4.16 -2.94 -26.05
N TYR A 166 4.71 -2.10 -25.16
CA TYR A 166 5.58 -0.99 -25.55
C TYR A 166 6.87 -1.52 -26.17
N TRP A 167 7.49 -2.54 -25.56
CA TRP A 167 8.71 -3.15 -26.06
C TRP A 167 8.53 -3.74 -27.46
N TRP A 168 7.43 -4.46 -27.69
CA TRP A 168 7.12 -5.00 -29.01
C TRP A 168 6.84 -3.89 -30.04
N ARG A 169 6.11 -2.85 -29.65
CA ARG A 169 5.73 -1.74 -30.55
C ARG A 169 6.91 -0.91 -31.04
N TYR A 170 7.94 -0.77 -30.20
CA TYR A 170 9.14 0.01 -30.51
C TYR A 170 10.36 -0.85 -30.86
N SER A 171 10.18 -2.17 -30.96
CA SER A 171 11.24 -3.13 -31.33
C SER A 171 12.50 -2.98 -30.47
N LEU A 172 12.31 -2.74 -29.17
CA LEU A 172 13.40 -2.59 -28.21
C LEU A 172 14.07 -3.95 -27.94
N PRO A 173 15.39 -3.98 -27.67
CA PRO A 173 16.06 -5.22 -27.30
C PRO A 173 15.42 -5.84 -26.05
N HIS A 174 15.10 -7.14 -26.10
CA HIS A 174 14.38 -7.84 -25.03
C HIS A 174 15.10 -7.75 -23.67
N LEU A 175 16.44 -7.77 -23.65
CA LEU A 175 17.22 -7.62 -22.42
C LEU A 175 16.97 -6.29 -21.69
N ARG A 176 16.54 -5.24 -22.40
CA ARG A 176 16.26 -3.95 -21.78
C ARG A 176 14.94 -3.94 -21.01
N LEU A 177 14.05 -4.92 -21.23
CA LEU A 177 12.81 -5.04 -20.46
C LEU A 177 13.10 -5.31 -18.97
N LEU A 178 14.25 -5.93 -18.66
CA LEU A 178 14.69 -6.19 -17.28
C LEU A 178 14.88 -4.90 -16.47
N TRP A 179 15.05 -3.74 -17.12
CA TRP A 179 15.17 -2.47 -16.41
C TRP A 179 13.86 -1.96 -15.83
N VAL A 180 12.71 -2.48 -16.28
CA VAL A 180 11.41 -2.16 -15.68
C VAL A 180 11.34 -2.65 -14.23
N PRO A 181 11.44 -3.96 -13.93
CA PRO A 181 11.38 -4.42 -12.54
C PRO A 181 12.55 -3.90 -11.69
N ILE A 182 13.72 -3.59 -12.30
CA ILE A 182 14.82 -2.96 -11.56
C ILE A 182 14.45 -1.54 -11.12
N ALA A 183 13.74 -0.77 -11.95
CA ALA A 183 13.29 0.56 -11.58
C ALA A 183 12.33 0.49 -10.39
N SER A 184 11.33 -0.39 -10.45
CA SER A 184 10.36 -0.59 -9.36
C SER A 184 11.00 -1.11 -8.07
N LEU A 185 12.00 -2.00 -8.18
CA LEU A 185 12.78 -2.47 -7.02
C LEU A 185 13.53 -1.35 -6.30
N ILE A 186 13.85 -0.25 -6.99
CA ILE A 186 14.49 0.92 -6.39
C ILE A 186 13.44 1.87 -5.80
N THR A 187 12.36 2.13 -6.54
CA THR A 187 11.35 3.13 -6.17
C THR A 187 10.40 2.65 -5.08
N LEU A 188 9.96 1.39 -5.09
CA LEU A 188 8.97 0.88 -4.13
C LEU A 188 9.48 0.88 -2.68
N PRO A 189 10.73 0.48 -2.36
CA PRO A 189 11.23 0.63 -1.00
C PRO A 189 11.28 2.09 -0.53
N ILE A 190 11.59 3.03 -1.43
CA ILE A 190 11.60 4.45 -1.09
C ILE A 190 10.17 4.94 -0.84
N LEU A 191 9.21 4.52 -1.66
CA LEU A 191 7.79 4.82 -1.47
C LEU A 191 7.29 4.28 -0.12
N TRP A 192 7.44 2.97 0.10
CA TRP A 192 6.87 2.28 1.25
C TRP A 192 7.53 2.63 2.59
N PHE A 193 8.84 2.89 2.60
CA PHE A 193 9.59 3.12 3.84
C PHE A 193 10.10 4.54 4.03
N GLY A 194 10.28 5.28 2.93
CA GLY A 194 10.78 6.65 2.94
C GLY A 194 9.62 7.65 3.11
N PHE A 195 8.64 7.59 2.21
CA PHE A 195 7.52 8.55 2.22
C PHE A 195 6.60 8.38 3.43
N SER A 196 6.29 7.15 3.82
CA SER A 196 5.52 6.85 5.04
C SER A 196 6.13 7.45 6.31
N ARG A 197 7.47 7.55 6.39
CA ARG A 197 8.16 8.14 7.53
C ARG A 197 8.35 9.65 7.43
N LEU A 198 8.39 10.18 6.23
CA LEU A 198 8.64 11.61 6.00
C LEU A 198 7.36 12.44 6.19
N PHE A 199 6.19 11.87 5.89
CA PHE A 199 4.91 12.55 5.94
C PHE A 199 4.00 11.89 6.98
N SER A 200 3.38 12.71 7.84
CA SER A 200 2.42 12.23 8.85
C SER A 200 0.99 12.10 8.33
N ASP A 201 0.73 12.60 7.12
CA ASP A 201 -0.57 12.50 6.44
C ASP A 201 -0.46 11.39 5.40
N ASP A 202 -1.25 10.33 5.56
CA ASP A 202 -1.20 9.14 4.72
C ASP A 202 -1.49 9.47 3.24
N TYR A 203 -2.44 10.38 3.00
CA TYR A 203 -2.79 10.79 1.63
C TYR A 203 -1.67 11.59 0.97
N ALA A 204 -1.00 12.47 1.73
CA ALA A 204 0.17 13.19 1.24
C ALA A 204 1.34 12.24 0.99
N ALA A 205 1.57 11.26 1.88
CA ALA A 205 2.62 10.25 1.71
C ALA A 205 2.41 9.45 0.42
N ILE A 206 1.19 8.93 0.21
CA ILE A 206 0.81 8.19 -0.99
C ILE A 206 0.92 9.11 -2.23
N GLY A 207 0.25 10.26 -2.23
CA GLY A 207 0.18 11.13 -3.41
C GLY A 207 1.55 11.65 -3.86
N LEU A 208 2.38 12.13 -2.93
CA LEU A 208 3.73 12.61 -3.27
C LEU A 208 4.67 11.45 -3.61
N GLY A 209 4.50 10.31 -2.95
CA GLY A 209 5.26 9.10 -3.22
C GLY A 209 5.01 8.57 -4.64
N GLU A 210 3.76 8.45 -5.05
CA GLU A 210 3.37 8.01 -6.39
C GLU A 210 3.91 8.95 -7.49
N ILE A 211 3.83 10.27 -7.26
CA ILE A 211 4.44 11.26 -8.16
C ILE A 211 5.95 11.02 -8.28
N PHE A 212 6.63 10.76 -7.15
CA PHE A 212 8.05 10.45 -7.14
C PHE A 212 8.35 9.19 -7.95
N VAL A 213 7.61 8.10 -7.76
CA VAL A 213 7.82 6.84 -8.49
C VAL A 213 7.68 7.07 -10.00
N VAL A 214 6.59 7.71 -10.45
CA VAL A 214 6.35 7.98 -11.87
C VAL A 214 7.47 8.82 -12.48
N VAL A 215 7.89 9.90 -11.81
CA VAL A 215 8.93 10.78 -12.32
C VAL A 215 10.30 10.07 -12.35
N PHE A 216 10.63 9.34 -11.28
CA PHE A 216 11.90 8.64 -11.17
C PHE A 216 12.02 7.53 -12.22
N GLU A 217 11.01 6.67 -12.35
CA GLU A 217 11.02 5.57 -13.30
C GLU A 217 11.04 6.06 -14.75
N ALA A 218 10.24 7.09 -15.08
CA ALA A 218 10.29 7.72 -16.39
C ALA A 218 11.70 8.23 -16.72
N GLY A 219 12.35 8.91 -15.77
CA GLY A 219 13.72 9.39 -15.91
C GLY A 219 14.73 8.25 -16.07
N PHE A 220 14.66 7.25 -15.19
CA PHE A 220 15.54 6.08 -15.20
C PHE A 220 15.45 5.30 -16.51
N LEU A 221 14.23 4.95 -16.94
CA LEU A 221 13.98 4.22 -18.18
C LEU A 221 14.40 5.02 -19.41
N TYR A 222 14.18 6.35 -19.41
CA TYR A 222 14.65 7.23 -20.48
C TYR A 222 16.18 7.22 -20.60
N VAL A 223 16.89 7.36 -19.48
CA VAL A 223 18.36 7.39 -19.47
C VAL A 223 18.95 6.08 -19.96
N ILE A 224 18.44 4.93 -19.47
CA ILE A 224 18.94 3.61 -19.87
C ILE A 224 18.60 3.27 -21.33
N ASN A 225 17.45 3.74 -21.82
CA ASN A 225 17.00 3.51 -23.18
C ASN A 225 17.24 4.70 -24.10
N ARG A 226 18.20 5.56 -23.78
CA ARG A 226 18.51 6.76 -24.56
C ARG A 226 18.81 6.37 -26.02
N GLY A 227 18.14 7.05 -26.95
CA GLY A 227 18.22 6.76 -28.38
C GLY A 227 17.22 5.72 -28.89
N ALA A 228 16.56 4.97 -28.00
CA ALA A 228 15.51 4.02 -28.36
C ALA A 228 14.12 4.47 -27.86
N LEU A 229 14.05 5.09 -26.68
CA LEU A 229 12.85 5.73 -26.14
C LEU A 229 13.01 7.26 -26.11
N THR A 230 11.98 7.97 -26.54
CA THR A 230 11.82 9.41 -26.32
C THR A 230 11.38 9.67 -24.88
N GLY A 231 11.66 10.86 -24.34
CA GLY A 231 11.22 11.22 -22.99
C GLY A 231 9.70 11.12 -22.79
N ARG A 232 8.92 11.49 -23.81
CA ARG A 232 7.46 11.34 -23.80
C ARG A 232 7.02 9.88 -23.70
N GLN A 233 7.69 8.98 -24.43
CA GLN A 233 7.36 7.55 -24.38
C GLN A 233 7.68 6.95 -23.01
N ALA A 234 8.83 7.32 -22.42
CA ALA A 234 9.21 6.87 -21.09
C ALA A 234 8.22 7.37 -20.02
N ALA A 235 7.79 8.64 -20.10
CA ALA A 235 6.79 9.21 -19.20
C ALA A 235 5.44 8.51 -19.30
N VAL A 236 4.93 8.29 -20.53
CA VAL A 236 3.65 7.60 -20.72
C VAL A 236 3.73 6.14 -20.26
N LEU A 237 4.85 5.46 -20.52
CA LEU A 237 5.07 4.09 -20.06
C LEU A 237 5.05 4.01 -18.53
N SER A 238 5.86 4.83 -17.83
CA SER A 238 5.90 4.84 -16.37
C SER A 238 4.55 5.20 -15.76
N LEU A 239 3.87 6.23 -16.28
CA LEU A 239 2.52 6.57 -15.83
C LEU A 239 1.54 5.42 -16.02
N SER A 240 1.62 4.69 -17.15
CA SER A 240 0.73 3.55 -17.42
C SER A 240 0.99 2.38 -16.46
N MET A 241 2.27 2.08 -16.20
CA MET A 241 2.67 1.00 -15.29
C MET A 241 2.17 1.28 -13.87
N ASN A 242 2.50 2.46 -13.34
CA ASN A 242 2.11 2.87 -11.99
C ASN A 242 0.58 3.02 -11.85
N ALA A 243 -0.11 3.57 -12.85
CA ALA A 243 -1.57 3.65 -12.79
C ALA A 243 -2.22 2.25 -12.71
N VAL A 244 -1.68 1.27 -13.44
CA VAL A 244 -2.22 -0.10 -13.39
C VAL A 244 -1.89 -0.77 -12.06
N SER A 245 -0.65 -0.72 -11.58
CA SER A 245 -0.28 -1.32 -10.30
C SER A 245 -1.04 -0.67 -9.13
N PHE A 246 -1.17 0.67 -9.13
CA PHE A 246 -1.96 1.42 -8.15
C PHE A 246 -3.43 1.00 -8.15
N LEU A 247 -4.08 0.97 -9.33
CA LEU A 247 -5.48 0.56 -9.44
C LEU A 247 -5.72 -0.88 -8.99
N LEU A 248 -4.79 -1.78 -9.31
CA LEU A 248 -4.86 -3.17 -8.84
C LEU A 248 -4.69 -3.28 -7.32
N GLY A 249 -3.81 -2.46 -6.73
CA GLY A 249 -3.67 -2.32 -5.29
C GLY A 249 -4.96 -1.84 -4.61
N LEU A 250 -5.62 -0.80 -5.16
CA LEU A 250 -6.90 -0.31 -4.65
C LEU A 250 -8.02 -1.36 -4.68
N CYS A 251 -7.98 -2.29 -5.64
CA CYS A 251 -8.99 -3.34 -5.77
C CYS A 251 -8.82 -4.50 -4.77
N GLY A 252 -7.87 -4.43 -3.83
CA GLY A 252 -7.64 -5.46 -2.81
C GLY A 252 -7.05 -6.75 -3.37
N ALA A 253 -6.47 -6.71 -4.58
CA ALA A 253 -5.74 -7.87 -5.10
C ALA A 253 -4.46 -8.14 -4.30
N VAL A 254 -3.98 -7.15 -3.54
CA VAL A 254 -2.75 -7.18 -2.78
C VAL A 254 -2.76 -6.11 -1.67
N PHE A 255 -3.53 -6.33 -0.61
CA PHE A 255 -3.27 -5.82 0.75
C PHE A 255 -4.01 -6.76 1.71
#